data_AF-A0A671FI56-F1
#
_entry.id   AF-A0A671FI56-F1
#
_cell.length_a   1.000
_cell.length_b   1.000
_cell.length_c   1.000
_cell.angle_alpha   90.00
_cell.angle_beta   90.00
_cell.angle_gamma   90.00
#
_symmetry.space_group_name_H-M   'P 1'
#
loop_
_entity.id
_entity.type
_entity.pdbx_description
1 polymer ?
#
loop_
_entity_poly.entity_id
_entity_poly.type
_entity_poly.pdbx_seq_one_letter_code
_entity_poly.pdbx_strand_id
1 'polypeptide(L)'
;QLRSLRPPSASASLGASAKLTCTLSSEHSTYTIRWFQQQPGQAPRYVMYLKSDGSHSKADGIPDRFSGSSSGADRYLTISHLQSEDEADYYCQVWDSGDKAHSDTGR
;
A
#
# COMPACT_ATOMS: atom_id res chain seq x y z
N GLN A 1 19.03 24.63 13.37
CA GLN A 1 19.49 23.39 12.71
C GLN A 1 18.29 22.77 12.00
N LEU A 2 18.30 22.64 10.68
CA LEU A 2 17.19 22.04 9.91
C LEU A 2 17.39 20.53 9.84
N ARG A 3 16.37 19.75 10.22
CA ARG A 3 16.38 18.28 10.14
C ARG A 3 15.90 17.90 8.75
N SER A 4 16.78 17.36 7.90
CA SER A 4 16.38 16.76 6.64
C SER A 4 15.63 15.45 6.93
N LEU A 5 14.34 15.39 6.58
CA LEU A 5 13.54 14.16 6.62
C LEU A 5 13.62 13.52 5.23
N ARG A 6 14.65 12.69 5.00
CA ARG A 6 14.68 11.84 3.80
C ARG A 6 13.65 10.71 4.00
N PRO A 7 12.66 10.54 3.11
CA PRO A 7 11.75 9.42 3.20
C PRO A 7 12.51 8.09 3.07
N PRO A 8 12.00 6.99 3.66
CA PRO A 8 12.61 5.69 3.51
C PRO A 8 12.71 5.32 2.02
N SER A 9 13.92 4.95 1.58
CA SER A 9 14.20 4.50 0.22
C SER A 9 14.92 3.15 0.29
N ALA A 10 14.55 2.23 -0.59
CA ALA A 10 15.20 0.92 -0.71
C ALA A 10 15.74 0.73 -2.14
N SER A 11 16.75 -0.12 -2.29
CA SER A 11 17.28 -0.55 -3.58
C SER A 11 17.31 -2.07 -3.64
N ALA A 12 17.01 -2.63 -4.80
CA ALA A 12 17.02 -4.06 -5.07
C ALA A 12 17.43 -4.31 -6.51
N SER A 13 18.07 -5.46 -6.76
CA SER A 13 18.49 -5.86 -8.11
C SER A 13 17.31 -6.29 -8.97
N LEU A 14 17.43 -6.16 -10.29
CA LEU A 14 16.49 -6.75 -11.25
C LEU A 14 16.32 -8.25 -10.99
N GLY A 15 15.09 -8.75 -11.12
CA GLY A 15 14.72 -10.13 -10.82
C GLY A 15 14.57 -10.45 -9.33
N ALA A 16 15.02 -9.60 -8.42
CA ALA A 16 14.77 -9.77 -6.99
C ALA A 16 13.30 -9.50 -6.63
N SER A 17 12.95 -9.71 -5.36
CA SER A 17 11.65 -9.33 -4.82
C SER A 17 11.78 -8.13 -3.89
N ALA A 18 10.89 -7.16 -4.02
CA ALA A 18 10.74 -6.06 -3.07
C ALA A 18 9.45 -6.22 -2.26
N LYS A 19 9.51 -5.82 -1.00
CA LYS A 19 8.36 -5.76 -0.09
C LYS A 19 8.28 -4.37 0.53
N LEU A 20 7.24 -3.63 0.16
CA LEU A 20 6.95 -2.30 0.67
C LEU A 20 5.96 -2.42 1.82
N THR A 21 6.12 -1.57 2.84
CA THR A 21 5.30 -1.60 4.05
C THR A 21 4.53 -0.29 4.21
N CYS A 22 3.24 -0.42 4.51
CA CYS A 22 2.35 0.65 4.93
C CYS A 22 1.83 0.31 6.33
N THR A 23 2.28 1.05 7.34
CA THR A 23 1.90 0.82 8.73
C THR A 23 0.72 1.71 9.09
N LEU A 24 -0.38 1.10 9.53
CA LEU A 24 -1.57 1.82 10.01
C LEU A 24 -1.26 2.53 11.34
N SER A 25 -1.73 3.77 11.49
CA SER A 25 -1.55 4.55 12.73
C SER A 25 -2.49 4.13 13.87
N SER A 26 -3.56 3.41 13.55
CA SER A 26 -4.56 2.93 14.50
C SER A 26 -5.09 1.57 14.08
N GLU A 27 -5.64 0.81 15.04
CA GLU A 27 -6.41 -0.38 14.72
C GLU A 27 -7.73 0.04 14.08
N HIS A 28 -7.88 -0.29 12.79
CA HIS A 28 -9.11 -0.09 12.03
C HIS A 28 -9.84 -1.44 11.93
N SER A 29 -11.10 -1.51 12.35
CA SER A 29 -11.93 -2.72 12.22
C SER A 29 -12.16 -3.10 10.76
N THR A 30 -12.34 -2.10 9.91
CA THR A 30 -12.59 -2.22 8.48
C THR A 30 -11.81 -1.15 7.74
N TYR A 31 -11.01 -1.55 6.76
CA TYR A 31 -10.22 -0.61 5.97
C TYR A 31 -10.00 -1.14 4.56
N THR A 32 -9.69 -0.22 3.65
CA THR A 32 -9.13 -0.52 2.34
C THR A 32 -7.86 0.30 2.14
N ILE A 33 -6.74 -0.37 1.91
CA ILE A 33 -5.52 0.26 1.43
C ILE A 33 -5.58 0.37 -0.07
N ARG A 34 -5.12 1.50 -0.62
CA ARG A 34 -4.83 1.66 -2.05
C ARG A 34 -3.36 1.96 -2.23
N TRP A 35 -2.72 1.23 -3.15
CA TRP A 35 -1.33 1.45 -3.54
C TRP A 35 -1.26 2.25 -4.83
N PHE A 36 -0.30 3.17 -4.89
CA PHE A 36 0.00 3.99 -6.05
C PHE A 36 1.49 3.93 -6.36
N GLN A 37 1.82 3.93 -7.64
CA GLN A 37 3.17 3.99 -8.18
C GLN A 37 3.35 5.32 -8.92
N GLN A 38 4.45 6.03 -8.68
CA GLN A 38 4.78 7.27 -9.37
C GLN A 38 6.20 7.23 -9.91
N GLN A 39 6.32 7.19 -11.24
CA GLN A 39 7.60 7.38 -11.92
C GLN A 39 7.98 8.87 -11.97
N PRO A 40 9.26 9.22 -12.09
CA PRO A 40 9.71 10.60 -12.19
C PRO A 40 8.98 11.36 -13.31
N GLY A 41 8.38 12.51 -12.97
CA GLY A 41 7.65 13.35 -13.92
C GLY A 41 6.26 12.85 -14.32
N GLN A 42 5.78 11.74 -13.75
CA GLN A 42 4.45 11.19 -14.01
C GLN A 42 3.48 11.44 -12.85
N ALA A 43 2.17 11.38 -13.13
CA ALA A 43 1.15 11.36 -12.10
C ALA A 43 1.12 9.99 -11.38
N PRO A 44 0.70 9.93 -10.10
CA PRO A 44 0.52 8.65 -9.41
C PRO A 44 -0.47 7.74 -10.15
N ARG A 45 -0.04 6.53 -10.48
CA ARG A 45 -0.84 5.46 -11.10
C ARG A 45 -1.37 4.53 -10.02
N TYR A 46 -2.66 4.23 -10.05
CA TYR A 46 -3.26 3.23 -9.15
C TYR A 46 -2.76 1.81 -9.48
N VAL A 47 -2.33 1.07 -8.46
CA VAL A 47 -1.76 -0.28 -8.60
C VAL A 47 -2.75 -1.34 -8.14
N MET A 48 -3.22 -1.27 -6.89
CA MET A 48 -4.10 -2.28 -6.31
C MET A 48 -4.75 -1.80 -5.02
N TYR A 49 -5.81 -2.49 -4.59
CA TYR A 49 -6.33 -2.37 -3.23
C TYR A 49 -6.02 -3.60 -2.38
N LEU A 50 -6.00 -3.45 -1.06
CA LEU A 50 -5.98 -4.53 -0.08
C LEU A 50 -7.02 -4.24 1.02
N LYS A 51 -7.94 -5.17 1.26
CA LYS A 51 -9.00 -5.06 2.27
C LYS A 51 -8.56 -5.66 3.61
N SER A 52 -9.35 -5.38 4.65
CA SER A 52 -9.12 -5.89 6.00
C SER A 52 -9.11 -7.40 6.15
N ASP A 53 -9.85 -8.11 5.30
CA ASP A 53 -9.89 -9.57 5.22
C ASP A 53 -8.70 -10.19 4.46
N GLY A 54 -7.75 -9.37 3.98
CA GLY A 54 -6.60 -9.79 3.20
C GLY A 54 -6.88 -9.97 1.70
N SER A 55 -8.14 -9.83 1.26
CA SER A 55 -8.48 -9.86 -0.16
C SER A 55 -7.94 -8.63 -0.88
N HIS A 56 -7.46 -8.83 -2.11
CA HIS A 56 -6.90 -7.76 -2.92
C HIS A 56 -7.17 -7.98 -4.39
N SER A 57 -7.18 -6.89 -5.16
CA SER A 57 -7.19 -6.96 -6.62
C SER A 57 -6.40 -5.80 -7.21
N LYS A 58 -5.82 -6.06 -8.37
CA LYS A 58 -4.97 -5.14 -9.10
C LYS A 58 -5.81 -4.31 -10.06
N ALA A 59 -5.32 -3.12 -10.40
CA ALA A 59 -5.85 -2.37 -11.53
C ALA A 59 -5.52 -3.07 -12.85
N ASP A 60 -6.27 -2.73 -13.91
CA ASP A 60 -6.02 -3.26 -15.24
C ASP A 60 -4.60 -2.94 -15.72
N GLY A 61 -3.96 -3.93 -16.35
CA GLY A 61 -2.60 -3.80 -16.87
C GLY A 61 -1.50 -3.73 -15.79
N ILE A 62 -1.81 -4.05 -14.53
CA ILE A 62 -0.80 -4.28 -13.49
C ILE A 62 -0.38 -5.76 -13.51
N PRO A 63 0.92 -6.07 -13.65
CA PRO A 63 1.38 -7.45 -13.81
C PRO A 63 1.12 -8.34 -12.60
N ASP A 64 1.00 -9.65 -12.82
CA ASP A 64 0.74 -10.65 -11.76
C ASP A 64 1.84 -10.76 -10.70
N ARG A 65 3.02 -10.21 -10.99
CA ARG A 65 4.14 -10.17 -10.05
C ARG A 65 3.88 -9.29 -8.82
N PHE A 66 2.83 -8.46 -8.85
CA PHE A 66 2.35 -7.64 -7.72
C PHE A 66 1.35 -8.41 -6.87
N SER A 67 1.50 -8.38 -5.54
CA SER A 67 0.58 -9.01 -4.58
C SER A 67 0.49 -8.25 -3.25
N GLY A 68 -0.62 -8.45 -2.54
CA GLY A 68 -0.90 -7.83 -1.24
C GLY A 68 -0.89 -8.82 -0.09
N SER A 69 -0.41 -8.40 1.08
CA SER A 69 -0.50 -9.18 2.32
C SER A 69 -0.55 -8.27 3.56
N SER A 70 -0.83 -8.83 4.74
CA SER A 70 -0.97 -8.07 5.99
C SER A 70 -0.45 -8.85 7.20
N SER A 71 0.11 -8.13 8.18
CA SER A 71 0.46 -8.66 9.51
C SER A 71 0.31 -7.55 10.55
N GLY A 72 -0.53 -7.76 11.57
CA GLY A 72 -0.79 -6.74 12.60
C GLY A 72 -1.28 -5.42 12.00
N ALA A 73 -0.56 -4.32 12.24
CA ALA A 73 -0.83 -3.00 11.66
C ALA A 73 -0.20 -2.78 10.27
N ASP A 74 0.68 -3.69 9.81
CA ASP A 74 1.41 -3.54 8.58
C ASP A 74 0.68 -4.14 7.38
N ARG A 75 0.72 -3.41 6.28
CA ARG A 75 0.16 -3.79 4.98
C ARG A 75 1.28 -3.78 3.98
N TYR A 76 1.36 -4.84 3.19
CA TYR A 76 2.49 -5.08 2.33
C TYR A 76 2.08 -5.10 0.86
N LEU A 77 2.87 -4.41 0.03
CA LEU A 77 2.92 -4.61 -1.41
C LEU A 77 4.18 -5.39 -1.74
N THR A 78 4.03 -6.58 -2.30
CA THR A 78 5.15 -7.40 -2.77
C THR A 78 5.22 -7.34 -4.28
N ILE A 79 6.39 -7.02 -4.81
CA ILE A 79 6.70 -7.07 -6.24
C ILE A 79 7.77 -8.14 -6.41
N SER A 80 7.38 -9.27 -6.99
CA SER A 80 8.32 -10.33 -7.36
C SER A 80 8.95 -10.03 -8.73
N HIS A 81 10.11 -10.59 -9.02
CA HIS A 81 10.77 -10.47 -10.33
C HIS A 81 10.87 -9.03 -10.84
N LEU A 82 11.45 -8.15 -10.03
CA LEU A 82 11.56 -6.72 -10.31
C LEU A 82 12.09 -6.42 -11.71
N GLN A 83 11.45 -5.45 -12.37
CA GLN A 83 11.82 -4.94 -13.68
C GLN A 83 12.21 -3.45 -13.58
N SER A 84 12.83 -2.91 -14.63
CA SER A 84 13.25 -1.50 -14.69
C SER A 84 12.09 -0.54 -14.49
N GLU A 85 10.89 -0.92 -14.95
CA GLU A 85 9.69 -0.08 -14.86
C GLU A 85 9.14 0.02 -13.43
N ASP A 86 9.58 -0.88 -12.54
CA ASP A 86 9.16 -0.91 -11.14
C ASP A 86 9.93 0.13 -10.29
N GLU A 87 10.99 0.76 -10.82
CA GLU A 87 11.70 1.88 -10.18
C GLU A 87 10.80 3.13 -10.14
N ALA A 88 10.29 3.44 -8.95
CA ALA A 88 9.31 4.49 -8.73
C ALA A 88 9.20 4.84 -7.25
N ASP A 89 8.58 5.98 -6.96
CA ASP A 89 8.02 6.23 -5.63
C ASP A 89 6.70 5.48 -5.47
N TYR A 90 6.48 4.89 -4.29
CA TYR A 90 5.26 4.17 -3.98
C TYR A 90 4.55 4.79 -2.78
N TYR A 91 3.25 4.96 -2.90
CA TYR A 91 2.40 5.55 -1.87
C TYR A 91 1.27 4.60 -1.50
N CYS A 92 0.94 4.56 -0.21
CA CYS A 92 -0.27 3.93 0.26
C CYS A 92 -1.26 4.99 0.78
N GLN A 93 -2.54 4.77 0.51
CA GLN A 93 -3.64 5.54 1.08
C GLN A 93 -4.56 4.60 1.85
N VAL A 94 -4.90 4.95 3.08
CA VAL A 94 -5.87 4.23 3.90
C VAL A 94 -7.24 4.87 3.69
N TRP A 95 -8.25 4.06 3.37
CA TRP A 95 -9.65 4.43 3.48
C TRP A 95 -10.27 3.63 4.61
N ASP A 96 -10.63 4.33 5.68
CA ASP A 96 -11.38 3.76 6.80
C ASP A 96 -12.87 3.95 6.54
N SER A 97 -13.63 2.85 6.54
CA SER A 97 -15.09 2.91 6.60
C SER A 97 -15.46 2.71 8.06
N GLY A 98 -15.17 3.71 8.90
CA GLY A 98 -15.27 3.57 10.34
C GLY A 98 -16.63 2.99 10.73
N ASP A 99 -16.64 1.77 11.25
CA ASP A 99 -17.78 1.21 11.96
C ASP A 99 -17.88 1.90 13.32
N LYS A 100 -18.16 3.21 13.31
CA LYS A 100 -18.76 3.90 14.46
C LYS A 100 -20.25 4.11 14.21
N ALA A 101 -20.92 3.03 13.84
CA ALA A 101 -22.35 2.92 14.07
C ALA A 101 -22.57 2.37 15.49
N HIS A 102 -22.28 3.17 16.52
CA HIS A 102 -23.13 3.11 17.70
C HIS A 102 -24.30 4.03 17.40
N SER A 103 -25.36 3.48 16.79
CA SER A 103 -26.68 4.07 16.97
C SER A 103 -27.00 3.91 18.45
N ASP A 104 -26.91 4.99 19.20
CA ASP A 104 -27.46 5.04 20.54
C ASP A 104 -28.98 4.85 20.37
N THR A 105 -29.46 3.63 20.60
CA THR A 105 -30.89 3.31 20.61
C THR A 105 -31.20 2.41 21.79
N GLY A 106 -31.65 3.05 22.88
CA GLY A 106 -32.50 2.51 23.94
C GLY A 106 -31.78 1.64 24.98
N ARG A 107 -31.96 1.81 26.29
CA ARG A 107 -33.08 2.35 27.07
C ARG A 107 -32.58 2.81 28.43
#